data_AF-A0A947Y807-F1
#
_entry.id   AF-A0A947Y807-F1
#
_cell.length_a   1.000
_cell.length_b   1.000
_cell.length_c   1.000
_cell.angle_alpha   90.00
_cell.angle_beta   90.00
_cell.angle_gamma   90.00
#
_symmetry.space_group_name_H-M   'P 1'
#
loop_
_entity.id
_entity.type
_entity.pdbx_description
1 polymer ?
#
loop_
_entity_poly.entity_id
_entity_poly.type
_entity_poly.pdbx_seq_one_letter_code
_entity_poly.pdbx_strand_id
1 'polypeptide(L)'
;MKTYIVGGAVRDRLLGLPVADRDHVVVGATPDEMVALGYQPVGKDFPVFLHPQTHAEYALARTERKSGHGYKGFTVYATPEVTLEEDLLRRDLTINAMAEDEAGALVDPYGGQRDLAAKTFRHVSDAFAEDPVRILRVARFAARFTEFSVAPETHALMRQIVDSGEVDALVPERVWQEVARGLMDKQPSRMFQVLRDCGALARLFPEIDRLFGVPQPPEHHPEVDTGVHVMLVIDWAARQGLSLPVRFAALTHDLGKGVTPPELWPKHHGHEAKSVELVRTLCERIRVPADCRDLAVAVARDHGNVQRALELRPGTLVELLERVDAFRRPDRFEEFLQACECDFRGRPGYEGKPFPAPAYLRQALQAAQTIDAAAVARTADPARIREAIFQARAQLVAAWRDRGEPSWAHFPHQADMGVRGIGPTLAAAFEQAALAMTAVVTDPASVAAAQAVDIRCEAPDNELLLVDWLNALILEMAARHMLFGRFDVALDGPRLHATAWGEAVDRRKHQLAVEIKGATYTELKVARTGSGQWLAQCVVDV
;
A
#
# COMPACT_ATOMS: atom_id res chain seq x y z
N MET A 1 10.13 50.30 -5.89
CA MET A 1 9.84 48.86 -5.82
C MET A 1 11.13 48.06 -5.82
N LYS A 2 11.35 47.23 -4.80
CA LYS A 2 12.41 46.20 -4.76
C LYS A 2 11.76 44.83 -4.69
N THR A 3 12.31 43.85 -5.41
CA THR A 3 11.79 42.48 -5.43
C THR A 3 12.78 41.50 -4.83
N TYR A 4 12.27 40.53 -4.08
CA TYR A 4 13.07 39.50 -3.44
C TYR A 4 12.42 38.13 -3.64
N ILE A 5 13.21 37.11 -3.96
CA ILE A 5 12.77 35.72 -3.87
C ILE A 5 12.81 35.33 -2.39
N VAL A 6 11.76 34.69 -1.87
CA VAL A 6 11.64 34.44 -0.43
C VAL A 6 11.23 33.00 -0.11
N GLY A 7 11.48 32.59 1.14
CA GLY A 7 10.87 31.40 1.72
C GLY A 7 11.37 30.07 1.16
N GLY A 8 10.43 29.24 0.72
CA GLY A 8 10.72 27.85 0.33
C GLY A 8 11.72 27.75 -0.81
N ALA A 9 11.68 28.68 -1.77
CA ALA A 9 12.60 28.74 -2.89
C ALA A 9 14.06 28.93 -2.45
N VAL A 10 14.30 29.88 -1.53
CA VAL A 10 15.64 30.16 -1.00
C VAL A 10 16.14 28.98 -0.16
N ARG A 11 15.29 28.43 0.72
CA ARG A 11 15.61 27.24 1.52
C ARG A 11 16.00 26.05 0.65
N ASP A 12 15.17 25.72 -0.33
CA ASP A 12 15.35 24.53 -1.16
C ASP A 12 16.60 24.68 -2.04
N ARG A 13 16.88 25.89 -2.56
CA ARG A 13 18.14 26.20 -3.27
C ARG A 13 19.37 25.98 -2.37
N LEU A 14 19.35 26.48 -1.13
CA LEU A 14 20.47 26.32 -0.19
C LEU A 14 20.67 24.86 0.24
N LEU A 15 19.62 24.04 0.22
CA LEU A 15 19.69 22.59 0.43
C LEU A 15 20.09 21.80 -0.83
N GLY A 16 20.28 22.45 -1.98
CA GLY A 16 20.56 21.79 -3.26
C GLY A 16 19.37 21.00 -3.81
N LEU A 17 18.14 21.33 -3.39
CA LEU A 17 16.91 20.71 -3.86
C LEU A 17 16.34 21.46 -5.08
N PRO A 18 15.58 20.78 -5.96
CA PRO A 18 14.86 21.45 -7.03
C PRO A 18 13.88 22.49 -6.47
N VAL A 19 13.93 23.71 -7.02
CA VAL A 19 12.99 24.78 -6.69
C VAL A 19 11.80 24.67 -7.64
N ALA A 20 10.64 24.28 -7.10
CA ALA A 20 9.41 24.13 -7.88
C ALA A 20 8.74 25.49 -8.15
N ASP A 21 8.54 26.28 -7.09
CA ASP A 21 7.86 27.57 -7.13
C ASP A 21 8.76 28.66 -6.57
N ARG A 22 8.68 29.87 -7.16
CA ARG A 22 9.39 31.06 -6.70
C ARG A 22 8.39 32.09 -6.23
N ASP A 23 8.28 32.22 -4.92
CA ASP A 23 7.49 33.26 -4.29
C ASP A 23 8.31 34.54 -4.22
N HIS A 24 7.72 35.65 -4.67
CA HIS A 24 8.35 36.96 -4.63
C HIS A 24 7.69 37.85 -3.58
N VAL A 25 8.50 38.60 -2.83
CA VAL A 25 8.05 39.71 -1.98
C VAL A 25 8.49 41.02 -2.59
N VAL A 26 7.57 41.97 -2.61
CA VAL A 26 7.74 43.30 -3.16
C VAL A 26 7.66 44.34 -2.06
N VAL A 27 8.73 45.14 -1.93
CA VAL A 27 8.87 46.19 -0.92
C VAL A 27 8.85 47.57 -1.59
N GLY A 28 8.23 48.55 -0.92
CA GLY A 28 8.16 49.93 -1.40
C GLY A 28 7.32 50.08 -2.67
N ALA A 29 6.17 49.42 -2.70
CA ALA A 29 5.14 49.56 -3.74
C ALA A 29 3.74 49.49 -3.11
N THR A 30 2.76 50.06 -3.81
CA THR A 30 1.32 50.00 -3.47
C THR A 30 0.57 49.06 -4.40
N PRO A 31 -0.63 48.59 -4.01
CA PRO A 31 -1.49 47.80 -4.91
C PRO A 31 -1.78 48.50 -6.25
N ASP A 32 -2.04 49.81 -6.22
CA ASP A 32 -2.33 50.58 -7.43
C ASP A 32 -1.13 50.65 -8.38
N GLU A 33 0.09 50.79 -7.83
CA GLU A 33 1.32 50.73 -8.63
C GLU A 33 1.54 49.34 -9.23
N MET A 34 1.27 48.26 -8.49
CA MET A 34 1.37 46.88 -9.02
C MET A 34 0.42 46.68 -10.21
N VAL A 35 -0.84 47.12 -10.08
CA VAL A 35 -1.84 47.05 -11.16
C VAL A 35 -1.43 47.91 -12.36
N ALA A 36 -0.92 49.12 -12.11
CA ALA A 36 -0.43 50.02 -13.17
C ALA A 36 0.74 49.40 -13.95
N LEU A 37 1.56 48.58 -13.29
CA LEU A 37 2.65 47.80 -13.92
C LEU A 37 2.17 46.52 -14.64
N GLY A 38 0.85 46.27 -14.66
CA GLY A 38 0.24 45.14 -15.36
C GLY A 38 0.13 43.85 -14.55
N TYR A 39 0.47 43.88 -13.25
CA TYR A 39 0.28 42.72 -12.38
C TYR A 39 -1.20 42.47 -12.11
N GLN A 40 -1.60 41.20 -12.09
CA GLN A 40 -3.00 40.82 -11.91
C GLN A 40 -3.26 40.44 -10.44
N PRO A 41 -4.15 41.13 -9.71
CA PRO A 41 -4.44 40.81 -8.31
C PRO A 41 -5.14 39.45 -8.19
N VAL A 42 -4.74 38.67 -7.18
CA VAL A 42 -5.31 37.35 -6.86
C VAL A 42 -5.75 37.30 -5.41
N GLY A 43 -7.00 36.87 -5.20
CA GLY A 43 -7.61 36.83 -3.87
C GLY A 43 -8.19 38.17 -3.44
N LYS A 44 -9.02 38.16 -2.40
CA LYS A 44 -9.71 39.35 -1.87
C LYS A 44 -9.07 39.91 -0.59
N ASP A 45 -8.40 39.05 0.18
CA ASP A 45 -8.00 39.36 1.56
C ASP A 45 -6.49 39.64 1.69
N PHE A 46 -5.70 39.36 0.66
CA PHE A 46 -4.24 39.53 0.68
C PHE A 46 -3.73 40.16 -0.62
N PRO A 47 -2.76 41.09 -0.55
CA PRO A 47 -2.23 41.78 -1.72
C PRO A 47 -1.19 40.90 -2.46
N VAL A 48 -1.67 39.83 -3.07
CA VAL A 48 -0.89 38.93 -3.93
C VAL A 48 -1.25 39.19 -5.39
N PHE A 49 -0.25 39.21 -6.26
CA PHE A 49 -0.42 39.49 -7.68
C PHE A 49 0.34 38.49 -8.55
N LEU A 50 -0.16 38.24 -9.76
CA LEU A 50 0.55 37.45 -10.78
C LEU A 50 1.32 38.37 -11.71
N HIS A 51 2.58 38.02 -11.95
CA HIS A 51 3.45 38.73 -12.88
C HIS A 51 2.95 38.61 -14.33
N PRO A 52 2.91 39.72 -15.11
CA PRO A 52 2.22 39.76 -16.41
C PRO A 52 2.78 38.80 -17.47
N GLN A 53 4.08 38.48 -17.43
CA GLN A 53 4.72 37.61 -18.42
C GLN A 53 4.96 36.18 -17.93
N THR A 54 5.20 36.01 -16.61
CA THR A 54 5.66 34.73 -16.05
C THR A 54 4.57 34.04 -15.24
N HIS A 55 3.51 34.76 -14.85
CA HIS A 55 2.48 34.31 -13.92
C HIS A 55 3.00 33.83 -12.56
N ALA A 56 4.23 34.21 -12.18
CA ALA A 56 4.75 33.96 -10.85
C ALA A 56 4.04 34.85 -9.80
N GLU A 57 3.98 34.39 -8.55
CA GLU A 57 3.30 35.09 -7.45
C GLU A 57 4.20 36.15 -6.80
N TYR A 58 3.67 37.38 -6.71
CA TYR A 58 4.31 38.56 -6.12
C TYR A 58 3.41 39.11 -5.02
N ALA A 59 3.85 38.98 -3.77
CA ALA A 59 3.15 39.51 -2.60
C ALA A 59 3.75 40.85 -2.16
N LEU A 60 2.92 41.85 -1.88
CA LEU A 60 3.41 43.05 -1.20
C LEU A 60 3.81 42.71 0.24
N ALA A 61 4.94 43.29 0.68
CA ALA A 61 5.38 43.22 2.07
C ALA A 61 4.29 43.75 2.99
N ARG A 62 4.05 43.04 4.10
CA ARG A 62 2.93 43.36 4.99
C ARG A 62 3.22 43.02 6.45
N THR A 63 2.56 43.75 7.32
CA THR A 63 2.39 43.39 8.74
C THR A 63 0.96 42.90 8.99
N GLU A 64 0.81 42.06 9.99
CA GLU A 64 -0.47 41.48 10.40
C GLU A 64 -0.70 41.82 11.87
N ARG A 65 -1.92 42.22 12.24
CA ARG A 65 -2.28 42.42 13.66
C ARG A 65 -3.48 41.56 14.01
N LYS A 66 -3.33 40.72 15.05
CA LYS A 66 -4.42 39.89 15.58
C LYS A 66 -5.53 40.77 16.15
N SER A 67 -6.73 40.70 15.57
CA SER A 67 -7.94 41.45 15.94
C SER A 67 -9.01 40.58 16.64
N GLY A 68 -8.75 39.28 16.86
CA GLY A 68 -9.65 38.37 17.57
C GLY A 68 -9.07 36.95 17.78
N HIS A 69 -9.85 36.05 18.38
CA HIS A 69 -9.52 34.61 18.43
C HIS A 69 -9.83 33.93 17.08
N GLY A 70 -8.98 32.98 16.66
CA GLY A 70 -9.14 32.24 15.41
C GLY A 70 -8.67 32.97 14.13
N TYR A 71 -8.74 32.27 12.99
CA TYR A 71 -8.12 32.67 11.71
C TYR A 71 -8.67 33.95 11.06
N LYS A 72 -9.91 34.36 11.38
CA LYS A 72 -10.53 35.56 10.79
C LYS A 72 -10.17 36.88 11.49
N GLY A 73 -9.29 36.82 12.49
CA GLY A 73 -8.90 37.99 13.27
C GLY A 73 -7.56 38.57 12.85
N PHE A 74 -7.30 38.88 11.58
CA PHE A 74 -6.09 39.60 11.18
C PHE A 74 -6.41 40.82 10.34
N THR A 75 -5.91 41.98 10.74
CA THR A 75 -5.89 43.17 9.88
C THR A 75 -4.53 43.22 9.19
N VAL A 76 -4.55 43.18 7.85
CA VAL A 76 -3.35 43.24 7.01
C VAL A 76 -3.03 44.70 6.70
N TYR A 77 -1.81 45.11 6.98
CA TYR A 77 -1.29 46.41 6.61
C TYR A 77 -0.15 46.22 5.62
N ALA A 78 -0.39 46.58 4.36
CA ALA A 78 0.59 46.54 3.27
C ALA A 78 0.81 47.95 2.76
N THR A 79 1.63 48.71 3.48
CA THR A 79 2.05 50.07 3.09
C THR A 79 3.47 50.02 2.51
N PRO A 80 3.86 50.99 1.68
CA PRO A 80 5.23 51.08 1.14
C PRO A 80 6.33 51.19 2.20
N GLU A 81 5.95 51.53 3.43
CA GLU A 81 6.83 51.69 4.59
C GLU A 81 7.24 50.35 5.22
N VAL A 82 6.48 49.27 4.97
CA VAL A 82 6.77 47.95 5.52
C VAL A 82 8.07 47.44 4.92
N THR A 83 9.04 47.14 5.78
CA THR A 83 10.36 46.64 5.41
C THR A 83 10.35 45.15 5.09
N LEU A 84 11.40 44.68 4.42
CA LEU A 84 11.59 43.24 4.18
C LEU A 84 11.74 42.49 5.50
N GLU A 85 12.49 43.05 6.45
CA GLU A 85 12.69 42.45 7.78
C GLU A 85 11.35 42.23 8.50
N GLU A 86 10.46 43.24 8.51
CA GLU A 86 9.14 43.12 9.12
C GLU A 86 8.25 42.03 8.46
N ASP A 87 8.32 41.88 7.13
CA ASP A 87 7.60 40.79 6.44
C ASP A 87 8.19 39.40 6.77
N LEU A 88 9.51 39.31 6.88
CA LEU A 88 10.19 38.07 7.25
C LEU A 88 9.91 37.70 8.73
N LEU A 89 9.76 38.68 9.63
CA LEU A 89 9.52 38.48 11.06
C LEU A 89 8.25 37.67 11.36
N ARG A 90 7.19 37.87 10.56
CA ARG A 90 5.88 37.21 10.76
C ARG A 90 5.84 35.77 10.25
N ARG A 91 6.88 35.29 9.56
CA ARG A 91 6.93 33.93 9.00
C ARG A 91 7.02 32.87 10.09
N ASP A 92 6.80 31.62 9.68
CA ASP A 92 6.76 30.48 10.60
C ASP A 92 8.16 30.14 11.14
N LEU A 93 9.09 29.79 10.25
CA LEU A 93 10.41 29.27 10.60
C LEU A 93 11.53 30.13 10.04
N THR A 94 12.65 30.22 10.77
CA THR A 94 13.86 30.94 10.35
C THR A 94 14.37 30.48 8.99
N ILE A 95 14.33 29.17 8.73
CA ILE A 95 14.69 28.57 7.45
C ILE A 95 13.78 29.00 6.28
N ASN A 96 12.60 29.56 6.56
CA ASN A 96 11.67 30.11 5.57
C ASN A 96 11.63 31.65 5.62
N ALA A 97 12.43 32.28 6.48
CA ALA A 97 12.50 33.72 6.70
C ALA A 97 13.81 34.31 6.14
N MET A 98 14.23 33.78 4.99
CA MET A 98 15.34 34.29 4.19
C MET A 98 14.82 34.83 2.86
N ALA A 99 15.56 35.78 2.31
CA ALA A 99 15.25 36.43 1.05
C ALA A 99 16.50 36.56 0.18
N GLU A 100 16.34 36.57 -1.13
CA GLU A 100 17.42 36.75 -2.10
C GLU A 100 17.05 37.87 -3.05
N ASP A 101 17.94 38.84 -3.22
CA ASP A 101 17.72 39.95 -4.13
C ASP A 101 17.99 39.56 -5.61
N GLU A 102 17.72 40.49 -6.53
CA GLU A 102 17.92 40.28 -7.97
C GLU A 102 19.40 40.01 -8.35
N ALA A 103 20.35 40.41 -7.51
CA ALA A 103 21.77 40.15 -7.70
C ALA A 103 22.22 38.81 -7.10
N GLY A 104 21.30 38.07 -6.46
CA GLY A 104 21.58 36.80 -5.78
C GLY A 104 22.15 36.97 -4.37
N ALA A 105 22.16 38.19 -3.82
CA ALA A 105 22.62 38.42 -2.45
C ALA A 105 21.56 37.96 -1.45
N LEU A 106 22.00 37.16 -0.48
CA LEU A 106 21.14 36.58 0.54
C LEU A 106 20.95 37.55 1.71
N VAL A 107 19.69 37.80 2.06
CA VAL A 107 19.24 38.56 3.20
C VAL A 107 18.66 37.59 4.24
N ASP A 108 19.33 37.48 5.38
CA ASP A 108 18.99 36.53 6.45
C ASP A 108 19.06 37.20 7.84
N PRO A 109 18.08 38.04 8.19
CA PRO A 109 18.09 38.78 9.45
C PRO A 109 17.86 37.90 10.69
N TYR A 110 17.30 36.70 10.52
CA TYR A 110 16.88 35.81 11.62
C TYR A 110 17.74 34.55 11.77
N GLY A 111 18.81 34.42 10.98
CA GLY A 111 19.77 33.31 11.09
C GLY A 111 19.27 31.99 10.54
N GLY A 112 18.41 32.02 9.51
CA GLY A 112 17.91 30.85 8.80
C GLY A 112 19.01 29.98 8.21
N GLN A 113 20.13 30.53 7.72
CA GLN A 113 21.26 29.74 7.22
C GLN A 113 21.89 28.89 8.32
N ARG A 114 22.05 29.47 9.51
CA ARG A 114 22.61 28.77 10.68
C ARG A 114 21.71 27.62 11.08
N ASP A 115 20.41 27.85 11.15
CA ASP A 115 19.43 26.80 11.51
C ASP A 115 19.31 25.74 10.41
N LEU A 116 19.45 26.12 9.13
CA LEU A 116 19.50 25.19 8.01
C LEU A 116 20.71 24.26 8.08
N ALA A 117 21.89 24.82 8.36
CA ALA A 117 23.13 24.05 8.55
C ALA A 117 23.04 23.15 9.79
N ALA A 118 22.41 23.63 10.87
CA ALA A 118 22.17 22.87 12.10
C ALA A 118 20.96 21.92 11.99
N LYS A 119 20.30 21.83 10.82
CA LYS A 119 19.10 21.01 10.60
C LYS A 119 18.04 21.22 11.69
N THR A 120 17.71 22.48 11.97
CA THR A 120 16.85 22.85 13.11
C THR A 120 15.63 23.65 12.64
N PHE A 121 14.44 23.25 13.09
CA PHE A 121 13.22 24.06 12.95
C PHE A 121 13.11 25.02 14.13
N ARG A 122 13.35 26.30 13.88
CA ARG A 122 13.24 27.37 14.87
C ARG A 122 12.20 28.39 14.41
N HIS A 123 11.29 28.78 15.30
CA HIS A 123 10.35 29.86 15.03
C HIS A 123 11.09 31.20 14.88
N VAL A 124 10.55 32.11 14.06
CA VAL A 124 11.18 33.42 13.81
C VAL A 124 11.01 34.37 14.99
N SER A 125 9.78 34.47 15.50
CA SER A 125 9.38 35.42 16.54
C SER A 125 8.12 34.96 17.27
N ASP A 126 7.72 35.69 18.31
CA ASP A 126 6.49 35.45 19.08
C ASP A 126 5.22 35.47 18.22
N ALA A 127 5.27 36.08 17.01
CA ALA A 127 4.19 36.03 16.03
C ALA A 127 3.82 34.60 15.62
N PHE A 128 4.68 33.61 15.89
CA PHE A 128 4.36 32.19 15.73
C PHE A 128 3.11 31.77 16.53
N ALA A 129 2.89 32.34 17.72
CA ALA A 129 1.72 32.01 18.54
C ALA A 129 0.39 32.54 17.97
N GLU A 130 0.44 33.44 16.99
CA GLU A 130 -0.76 34.08 16.46
C GLU A 130 -1.60 33.14 15.58
N ASP A 131 -0.98 32.20 14.85
CA ASP A 131 -1.66 31.22 13.99
C ASP A 131 -1.31 29.77 14.42
N PRO A 132 -2.22 29.06 15.12
CA PRO A 132 -1.96 27.70 15.60
C PRO A 132 -1.71 26.69 14.48
N VAL A 133 -2.01 27.01 13.21
CA VAL A 133 -1.68 26.11 12.08
C VAL A 133 -0.18 25.89 11.96
N ARG A 134 0.64 26.82 12.48
CA ARG A 134 2.10 26.74 12.39
C ARG A 134 2.64 25.49 13.10
N ILE A 135 1.94 24.97 14.11
CA ILE A 135 2.25 23.68 14.73
C ILE A 135 2.15 22.55 13.69
N LEU A 136 1.06 22.50 12.93
CA LEU A 136 0.87 21.51 11.87
C LEU A 136 1.90 21.67 10.74
N ARG A 137 2.26 22.91 10.39
CA ARG A 137 3.30 23.19 9.38
C ARG A 137 4.67 22.69 9.83
N VAL A 138 5.06 22.92 11.09
CA VAL A 138 6.31 22.39 11.66
C VAL A 138 6.30 20.86 11.63
N ALA A 139 5.20 20.23 12.05
CA ALA A 139 5.05 18.78 12.01
C ALA A 139 5.15 18.23 10.57
N ARG A 140 4.49 18.87 9.60
CA ARG A 140 4.64 18.53 8.18
C ARG A 140 6.09 18.66 7.70
N PHE A 141 6.77 19.76 8.03
CA PHE A 141 8.18 19.93 7.67
C PHE A 141 9.07 18.84 8.27
N ALA A 142 8.76 18.34 9.47
CA ALA A 142 9.46 17.21 10.06
C ALA A 142 9.28 15.91 9.26
N ALA A 143 8.13 15.70 8.61
CA ALA A 143 7.93 14.57 7.69
C ALA A 143 8.71 14.72 6.38
N ARG A 144 8.87 15.96 5.88
CA ARG A 144 9.63 16.26 4.65
C ARG A 144 11.15 16.19 4.84
N PHE A 145 11.65 16.86 5.88
CA PHE A 145 13.08 16.96 6.20
C PHE A 145 13.41 16.08 7.40
N THR A 146 13.61 14.79 7.12
CA THR A 146 13.70 13.73 8.14
C THR A 146 14.89 13.86 9.08
N GLU A 147 15.91 14.60 8.68
CA GLU A 147 17.11 14.85 9.49
C GLU A 147 16.99 16.10 10.39
N PHE A 148 15.92 16.88 10.27
CA PHE A 148 15.75 18.11 11.04
C PHE A 148 15.05 17.87 12.37
N SER A 149 15.48 18.57 13.43
CA SER A 149 14.87 18.54 14.76
C SER A 149 14.20 19.87 15.10
N VAL A 150 13.15 19.85 15.94
CA VAL A 150 12.53 21.07 16.45
C VAL A 150 13.39 21.67 17.56
N ALA A 151 13.65 22.98 17.51
CA ALA A 151 14.42 23.68 18.53
C ALA A 151 13.67 23.66 19.89
N PRO A 152 14.37 23.51 21.04
CA PRO A 152 13.72 23.41 22.36
C PRO A 152 12.75 24.56 22.69
N GLU A 153 13.10 25.81 22.36
CA GLU A 153 12.23 26.96 22.56
C GLU A 153 11.00 26.94 21.65
N THR A 154 11.13 26.41 20.44
CA THR A 154 10.00 26.27 19.50
C THR A 154 9.07 25.19 20.00
N HIS A 155 9.61 24.08 20.52
CA HIS A 155 8.84 23.04 21.16
C HIS A 155 8.09 23.55 22.41
N ALA A 156 8.75 24.36 23.25
CA ALA A 156 8.11 24.99 24.40
C ALA A 156 6.96 25.92 23.97
N LEU A 157 7.16 26.76 22.94
CA LEU A 157 6.12 27.64 22.41
C LEU A 157 4.93 26.87 21.83
N MET A 158 5.17 25.78 21.08
CA MET A 158 4.10 24.92 20.56
C MET A 158 3.26 24.32 21.70
N ARG A 159 3.90 23.84 22.78
CA ARG A 159 3.18 23.34 23.97
C ARG A 159 2.33 24.44 24.62
N GLN A 160 2.87 25.65 24.77
CA GLN A 160 2.12 26.78 25.32
C GLN A 160 0.85 27.09 24.50
N ILE A 161 0.94 27.06 23.16
CA ILE A 161 -0.21 27.27 22.26
C ILE A 161 -1.26 26.15 22.39
N VAL A 162 -0.81 24.91 22.61
CA VAL A 162 -1.70 23.76 22.86
C VAL A 162 -2.39 23.92 24.21
N ASP A 163 -1.63 24.23 25.27
CA ASP A 163 -2.14 24.38 26.64
C ASP A 163 -3.12 25.56 26.77
N SER A 164 -2.96 26.60 25.95
CA SER A 164 -3.90 27.73 25.90
C SER A 164 -5.20 27.44 25.15
N GLY A 165 -5.33 26.27 24.51
CA GLY A 165 -6.53 25.86 23.76
C GLY A 165 -6.67 26.49 22.37
N GLU A 166 -5.67 27.23 21.88
CA GLU A 166 -5.73 27.88 20.56
C GLU A 166 -5.85 26.85 19.41
N VAL A 167 -5.29 25.65 19.61
CA VAL A 167 -5.37 24.53 18.66
C VAL A 167 -6.82 24.05 18.43
N ASP A 168 -7.72 24.22 19.41
CA ASP A 168 -9.12 23.81 19.27
C ASP A 168 -9.92 24.72 18.32
N ALA A 169 -9.42 25.94 18.07
CA ALA A 169 -10.02 26.89 17.15
C ALA A 169 -9.57 26.71 15.69
N LEU A 170 -8.77 25.67 15.40
CA LEU A 170 -8.30 25.39 14.04
C LEU A 170 -9.46 25.02 13.11
N VAL A 171 -9.45 25.64 11.94
CA VAL A 171 -10.41 25.36 10.87
C VAL A 171 -10.15 23.96 10.32
N PRO A 172 -11.16 23.05 10.30
CA PRO A 172 -11.02 21.66 9.84
C PRO A 172 -10.28 21.48 8.51
N GLU A 173 -10.62 22.29 7.51
CA GLU A 173 -10.05 22.21 6.17
C GLU A 173 -8.54 22.52 6.17
N ARG A 174 -8.09 23.43 7.05
CA ARG A 174 -6.64 23.73 7.21
C ARG A 174 -5.93 22.57 7.90
N VAL A 175 -6.58 21.92 8.87
CA VAL A 175 -6.05 20.72 9.51
C VAL A 175 -5.83 19.62 8.46
N TRP A 176 -6.86 19.32 7.65
CA TRP A 176 -6.75 18.32 6.60
C TRP A 176 -5.66 18.65 5.57
N GLN A 177 -5.56 19.90 5.11
CA GLN A 177 -4.54 20.29 4.13
C GLN A 177 -3.11 19.99 4.61
N GLU A 178 -2.80 20.28 5.87
CA GLU A 178 -1.47 20.01 6.41
C GLU A 178 -1.24 18.50 6.65
N VAL A 179 -2.25 17.76 7.12
CA VAL A 179 -2.18 16.29 7.27
C VAL A 179 -2.00 15.59 5.94
N ALA A 180 -2.78 15.96 4.93
CA ALA A 180 -2.71 15.36 3.60
C ALA A 180 -1.31 15.56 2.99
N ARG A 181 -0.74 16.77 3.11
CA ARG A 181 0.63 17.03 2.64
C ARG A 181 1.67 16.25 3.44
N GLY A 182 1.56 16.24 4.77
CA GLY A 182 2.49 15.51 5.64
C GLY A 182 2.45 13.99 5.42
N LEU A 183 1.27 13.42 5.14
CA LEU A 183 1.13 12.02 4.73
C LEU A 183 1.86 11.72 3.42
N MET A 184 1.93 12.67 2.50
CA MET A 184 2.57 12.52 1.20
C MET A 184 4.09 12.78 1.22
N ASP A 185 4.63 13.27 2.33
CA ASP A 185 6.07 13.50 2.51
C ASP A 185 6.86 12.20 2.75
N LYS A 186 8.19 12.32 2.92
CA LYS A 186 9.13 11.19 2.96
C LYS A 186 8.94 10.26 4.16
N GLN A 187 8.67 10.82 5.34
CA GLN A 187 8.51 10.06 6.57
C GLN A 187 7.34 10.61 7.41
N PRO A 188 6.09 10.27 7.06
CA PRO A 188 4.90 10.81 7.71
C PRO A 188 4.84 10.57 9.23
N SER A 189 5.45 9.50 9.75
CA SER A 189 5.51 9.25 11.20
C SER A 189 6.09 10.41 12.00
N ARG A 190 7.06 11.15 11.44
CA ARG A 190 7.68 12.30 12.10
C ARG A 190 6.69 13.44 12.35
N MET A 191 5.69 13.61 11.48
CA MET A 191 4.62 14.59 11.71
C MET A 191 3.85 14.25 12.99
N PHE A 192 3.41 13.01 13.12
CA PHE A 192 2.64 12.57 14.28
C PHE A 192 3.49 12.56 15.56
N GLN A 193 4.78 12.24 15.47
CA GLN A 193 5.71 12.35 16.59
C GLN A 193 5.80 13.79 17.11
N VAL A 194 6.03 14.78 16.22
CA VAL A 194 6.10 16.19 16.62
C VAL A 194 4.78 16.67 17.24
N LEU A 195 3.63 16.28 16.66
CA LEU A 195 2.33 16.60 17.22
C LEU A 195 2.11 15.97 18.59
N ARG A 196 2.61 14.75 18.81
CA ARG A 196 2.51 14.06 20.10
C ARG A 196 3.41 14.71 21.15
N ASP A 197 4.66 15.02 20.79
CA ASP A 197 5.63 15.61 21.71
C ASP A 197 5.17 16.97 22.26
N CYS A 198 4.46 17.75 21.44
CA CYS A 198 3.88 19.02 21.85
C CYS A 198 2.45 18.93 22.42
N GLY A 199 1.84 17.74 22.45
CA GLY A 199 0.48 17.51 22.96
C GLY A 199 -0.65 17.83 21.98
N ALA A 200 -0.35 18.38 20.79
CA ALA A 200 -1.35 18.69 19.78
C ALA A 200 -2.07 17.45 19.23
N LEU A 201 -1.41 16.28 19.19
CA LEU A 201 -1.99 15.02 18.71
C LEU A 201 -3.23 14.64 19.52
N ALA A 202 -3.18 14.74 20.85
CA ALA A 202 -4.30 14.42 21.73
C ALA A 202 -5.52 15.33 21.54
N ARG A 203 -5.32 16.57 21.09
CA ARG A 203 -6.41 17.52 20.79
C ARG A 203 -6.98 17.31 19.40
N LEU A 204 -6.10 17.17 18.40
CA LEU A 204 -6.49 17.12 16.99
C LEU A 204 -6.90 15.73 16.53
N PHE A 205 -6.23 14.69 17.01
CA PHE A 205 -6.43 13.29 16.60
C PHE A 205 -6.43 12.37 17.83
N PRO A 206 -7.36 12.57 18.80
CA PRO A 206 -7.45 11.74 19.99
C PRO A 206 -7.61 10.24 19.66
N GLU A 207 -8.18 9.90 18.51
CA GLU A 207 -8.32 8.53 18.03
C GLU A 207 -6.95 7.88 17.73
N ILE A 208 -5.98 8.66 17.23
CA ILE A 208 -4.61 8.21 16.95
C ILE A 208 -3.77 8.24 18.23
N ASP A 209 -3.89 9.30 19.03
CA ASP A 209 -3.12 9.45 20.27
C ASP A 209 -3.34 8.30 21.25
N ARG A 210 -4.57 7.80 21.32
CA ARG A 210 -4.99 6.67 22.16
C ARG A 210 -4.39 5.32 21.75
N LEU A 211 -3.80 5.20 20.57
CA LEU A 211 -3.17 3.94 20.13
C LEU A 211 -1.83 3.68 20.83
N PHE A 212 -1.12 4.75 21.18
CA PHE A 212 0.15 4.64 21.87
C PHE A 212 -0.04 4.12 23.29
N GLY A 213 0.71 3.09 23.65
CA GLY A 213 0.60 2.35 24.90
C GLY A 213 -0.37 1.17 24.84
N VAL A 214 -1.08 0.96 23.72
CA VAL A 214 -2.02 -0.17 23.56
C VAL A 214 -1.26 -1.39 23.02
N PRO A 215 -1.12 -2.46 23.80
CA PRO A 215 -0.30 -3.63 23.45
C PRO A 215 -1.02 -4.57 22.49
N GLN A 216 -0.27 -5.11 21.54
CA GLN A 216 -0.66 -6.09 20.54
C GLN A 216 0.08 -7.42 20.76
N PRO A 217 -0.40 -8.55 20.19
CA PRO A 217 0.23 -9.85 20.34
C PRO A 217 1.65 -9.86 19.74
N PRO A 218 2.71 -10.09 20.54
CA PRO A 218 4.10 -10.01 20.07
C PRO A 218 4.44 -10.97 18.92
N GLU A 219 3.70 -12.07 18.79
CA GLU A 219 3.90 -13.08 17.74
C GLU A 219 3.63 -12.51 16.33
N HIS A 220 2.74 -11.52 16.24
CA HIS A 220 2.35 -10.88 14.99
C HIS A 220 2.80 -9.42 14.91
N HIS A 221 3.12 -8.81 16.05
CA HIS A 221 3.48 -7.41 16.22
C HIS A 221 4.73 -7.30 17.11
N PRO A 222 5.94 -7.48 16.56
CA PRO A 222 7.19 -7.41 17.33
C PRO A 222 7.39 -6.08 18.07
N GLU A 223 6.82 -5.00 17.54
CA GLU A 223 6.80 -3.66 18.13
C GLU A 223 5.90 -3.56 19.37
N VAL A 224 4.94 -4.48 19.53
CA VAL A 224 3.90 -4.55 20.59
C VAL A 224 2.96 -3.34 20.62
N ASP A 225 3.44 -2.12 20.50
CA ASP A 225 2.64 -0.91 20.63
C ASP A 225 1.85 -0.58 19.36
N THR A 226 0.54 -0.39 19.48
CA THR A 226 -0.35 -0.10 18.34
C THR A 226 -0.06 1.27 17.71
N GLY A 227 0.30 2.27 18.49
CA GLY A 227 0.69 3.59 17.98
C GLY A 227 1.97 3.50 17.16
N VAL A 228 2.97 2.77 17.65
CA VAL A 228 4.22 2.51 16.92
C VAL A 228 3.95 1.73 15.63
N HIS A 229 3.10 0.70 15.67
CA HIS A 229 2.67 -0.06 14.48
C HIS A 229 2.13 0.86 13.39
N VAL A 230 1.14 1.69 13.70
CA VAL A 230 0.54 2.60 12.71
C VAL A 230 1.58 3.57 12.12
N MET A 231 2.56 4.03 12.91
CA MET A 231 3.65 4.87 12.40
C MET A 231 4.55 4.14 11.39
N LEU A 232 4.87 2.86 11.65
CA LEU A 232 5.65 2.03 10.73
C LEU A 232 4.87 1.74 9.44
N VAL A 233 3.56 1.52 9.54
CA VAL A 233 2.66 1.26 8.42
C VAL A 233 2.58 2.45 7.46
N ILE A 234 2.41 3.68 7.96
CA ILE A 234 2.37 4.88 7.10
C ILE A 234 3.74 5.23 6.50
N ASP A 235 4.83 4.96 7.21
CA ASP A 235 6.19 5.13 6.67
C ASP A 235 6.48 4.11 5.57
N TRP A 236 6.00 2.87 5.70
CA TRP A 236 6.11 1.88 4.65
C TRP A 236 5.31 2.32 3.41
N ALA A 237 4.06 2.76 3.59
CA ALA A 237 3.22 3.27 2.51
C ALA A 237 3.90 4.44 1.77
N ALA A 238 4.59 5.31 2.51
CA ALA A 238 5.35 6.42 1.95
C ALA A 238 6.53 5.98 1.10
N ARG A 239 7.32 4.99 1.56
CA ARG A 239 8.45 4.41 0.83
C ARG A 239 8.02 3.73 -0.47
N GLN A 240 6.84 3.15 -0.50
CA GLN A 240 6.25 2.55 -1.70
C GLN A 240 5.66 3.58 -2.68
N GLY A 241 5.63 4.88 -2.33
CA GLY A 241 5.11 5.92 -3.21
C GLY A 241 3.59 5.87 -3.39
N LEU A 242 2.85 5.29 -2.44
CA LEU A 242 1.40 5.06 -2.57
C LEU A 242 0.59 6.36 -2.50
N SER A 243 -0.65 6.29 -3.00
CA SER A 243 -1.57 7.43 -3.10
C SER A 243 -2.01 7.96 -1.73
N LEU A 244 -2.49 9.20 -1.69
CA LEU A 244 -3.02 9.82 -0.46
C LEU A 244 -4.17 8.99 0.17
N PRO A 245 -5.17 8.50 -0.59
CA PRO A 245 -6.19 7.61 -0.04
C PRO A 245 -5.59 6.39 0.67
N VAL A 246 -4.59 5.74 0.07
CA VAL A 246 -3.94 4.54 0.64
C VAL A 246 -3.22 4.88 1.95
N ARG A 247 -2.43 5.97 1.97
CA ARG A 247 -1.70 6.40 3.18
C ARG A 247 -2.64 6.82 4.31
N PHE A 248 -3.76 7.46 3.99
CA PHE A 248 -4.77 7.82 4.98
C PHE A 248 -5.52 6.58 5.52
N ALA A 249 -5.84 5.61 4.66
CA ALA A 249 -6.42 4.34 5.09
C ALA A 249 -5.47 3.55 5.99
N ALA A 250 -4.18 3.52 5.64
CA ALA A 250 -3.10 2.96 6.45
C ALA A 250 -3.00 3.62 7.83
N LEU A 251 -3.09 4.95 7.92
CA LEU A 251 -3.08 5.67 9.21
C LEU A 251 -4.23 5.27 10.14
N THR A 252 -5.38 4.90 9.58
CA THR A 252 -6.65 4.83 10.32
C THR A 252 -7.26 3.44 10.42
N HIS A 253 -6.59 2.40 9.90
CA HIS A 253 -7.12 1.03 9.89
C HIS A 253 -7.44 0.49 11.29
N ASP A 254 -6.64 0.88 12.29
CA ASP A 254 -6.62 0.28 13.62
C ASP A 254 -7.15 1.17 14.76
N LEU A 255 -7.83 2.28 14.45
CA LEU A 255 -8.32 3.24 15.47
C LEU A 255 -9.15 2.57 16.59
N GLY A 256 -9.90 1.51 16.25
CA GLY A 256 -10.72 0.75 17.19
C GLY A 256 -9.95 0.03 18.30
N LYS A 257 -8.65 -0.25 18.10
CA LYS A 257 -7.80 -0.84 19.15
C LYS A 257 -7.65 0.11 20.33
N GLY A 258 -7.56 1.42 20.07
CA GLY A 258 -7.44 2.48 21.08
C GLY A 258 -8.65 2.63 22.02
N VAL A 259 -9.78 2.00 21.70
CA VAL A 259 -11.00 1.97 22.54
C VAL A 259 -11.33 0.55 23.02
N THR A 260 -10.37 -0.37 22.91
CA THR A 260 -10.50 -1.70 23.51
C THR A 260 -10.24 -1.60 25.02
N PRO A 261 -11.16 -2.08 25.87
CA PRO A 261 -10.93 -2.15 27.31
C PRO A 261 -9.66 -2.95 27.66
N PRO A 262 -8.82 -2.50 28.62
CA PRO A 262 -7.56 -3.17 28.97
C PRO A 262 -7.70 -4.65 29.32
N GLU A 263 -8.82 -5.05 29.90
CA GLU A 263 -9.12 -6.46 30.24
C GLU A 263 -9.29 -7.37 29.01
N LEU A 264 -9.45 -6.80 27.82
CA LEU A 264 -9.56 -7.53 26.55
C LEU A 264 -8.28 -7.46 25.70
N TRP A 265 -7.23 -6.80 26.21
CA TRP A 265 -5.93 -6.79 25.55
C TRP A 265 -5.25 -8.16 25.63
N PRO A 266 -4.39 -8.52 24.66
CA PRO A 266 -4.04 -7.79 23.43
C PRO A 266 -4.87 -8.26 22.21
N LYS A 267 -6.04 -8.89 22.41
CA LYS A 267 -6.78 -9.54 21.31
C LYS A 267 -7.66 -8.59 20.50
N HIS A 268 -8.11 -7.50 21.10
CA HIS A 268 -8.89 -6.44 20.44
C HIS A 268 -10.09 -6.94 19.63
N HIS A 269 -10.87 -7.87 20.19
CA HIS A 269 -12.04 -8.42 19.50
C HIS A 269 -13.03 -7.32 19.10
N GLY A 270 -13.39 -7.29 17.81
CA GLY A 270 -14.35 -6.34 17.25
C GLY A 270 -13.81 -4.92 17.05
N HIS A 271 -12.49 -4.74 17.07
CA HIS A 271 -11.88 -3.43 16.81
C HIS A 271 -12.20 -2.91 15.40
N GLU A 272 -12.40 -3.78 14.41
CA GLU A 272 -12.70 -3.39 13.03
C GLU A 272 -14.00 -2.58 12.92
N ALA A 273 -15.05 -3.02 13.62
CA ALA A 273 -16.33 -2.31 13.66
C ALA A 273 -16.19 -0.94 14.36
N LYS A 274 -15.43 -0.89 15.46
CA LYS A 274 -15.14 0.35 16.19
C LYS A 274 -14.27 1.30 15.36
N SER A 275 -13.29 0.78 14.61
CA SER A 275 -12.45 1.56 13.68
C SER A 275 -13.33 2.23 12.64
N VAL A 276 -14.31 1.54 12.06
CA VAL A 276 -15.24 2.12 11.07
C VAL A 276 -15.98 3.35 11.63
N GLU A 277 -16.48 3.28 12.86
CA GLU A 277 -17.17 4.39 13.50
C GLU A 277 -16.21 5.57 13.75
N LEU A 278 -15.04 5.30 14.33
CA LEU A 278 -14.03 6.31 14.63
C LEU A 278 -13.49 6.99 13.35
N VAL A 279 -13.24 6.22 12.29
CA VAL A 279 -12.81 6.76 10.99
C VAL A 279 -13.85 7.73 10.44
N ARG A 280 -15.14 7.39 10.50
CA ARG A 280 -16.22 8.27 10.00
C ARG A 280 -16.29 9.56 10.80
N THR A 281 -16.28 9.47 12.12
CA THR A 281 -16.30 10.64 13.00
C THR A 281 -15.08 11.55 12.77
N LEU A 282 -13.88 10.96 12.64
CA LEU A 282 -12.67 11.70 12.32
C LEU A 282 -12.80 12.40 10.96
N CYS A 283 -13.24 11.67 9.93
CA CYS A 283 -13.38 12.21 8.57
C CYS A 283 -14.37 13.38 8.49
N GLU A 284 -15.48 13.29 9.20
CA GLU A 284 -16.46 14.37 9.30
C GLU A 284 -15.89 15.59 10.02
N ARG A 285 -15.15 15.37 11.12
CA ARG A 285 -14.57 16.42 11.97
C ARG A 285 -13.52 17.26 11.24
N ILE A 286 -12.64 16.62 10.46
CA ILE A 286 -11.57 17.32 9.74
C ILE A 286 -11.85 17.51 8.24
N ARG A 287 -13.06 17.17 7.77
CA ARG A 287 -13.49 17.35 6.37
C ARG A 287 -12.63 16.58 5.35
N VAL A 288 -12.35 15.32 5.64
CA VAL A 288 -11.62 14.43 4.73
C VAL A 288 -12.43 14.20 3.44
N PRO A 289 -11.81 14.30 2.25
CA PRO A 289 -12.42 13.96 0.96
C PRO A 289 -13.00 12.54 0.90
N ALA A 290 -14.04 12.37 0.10
CA ALA A 290 -14.83 11.14 0.06
C ALA A 290 -14.03 9.91 -0.39
N ASP A 291 -13.09 10.08 -1.32
CA ASP A 291 -12.19 9.02 -1.79
C ASP A 291 -11.31 8.46 -0.67
N CYS A 292 -10.66 9.33 0.11
CA CYS A 292 -9.86 8.96 1.27
C CYS A 292 -10.72 8.30 2.35
N ARG A 293 -11.87 8.90 2.68
CA ARG A 293 -12.80 8.39 3.70
C ARG A 293 -13.32 7.00 3.33
N ASP A 294 -13.82 6.82 2.11
CA ASP A 294 -14.49 5.58 1.72
C ASP A 294 -13.49 4.41 1.65
N LEU A 295 -12.26 4.67 1.21
CA LEU A 295 -11.18 3.68 1.25
C LEU A 295 -10.78 3.36 2.70
N ALA A 296 -10.57 4.36 3.55
CA ALA A 296 -10.24 4.17 4.97
C ALA A 296 -11.30 3.35 5.71
N VAL A 297 -12.58 3.61 5.44
CA VAL A 297 -13.69 2.82 6.02
C VAL A 297 -13.67 1.37 5.54
N ALA A 298 -13.34 1.11 4.28
CA ALA A 298 -13.22 -0.25 3.76
C ALA A 298 -12.06 -1.00 4.43
N VAL A 299 -10.88 -0.38 4.50
CA VAL A 299 -9.67 -0.97 5.13
C VAL A 299 -9.90 -1.21 6.62
N ALA A 300 -10.42 -0.23 7.35
CA ALA A 300 -10.75 -0.37 8.78
C ALA A 300 -11.68 -1.57 9.05
N ARG A 301 -12.65 -1.83 8.16
CA ARG A 301 -13.58 -2.95 8.30
C ARG A 301 -12.95 -4.30 7.97
N ASP A 302 -12.12 -4.35 6.94
CA ASP A 302 -11.85 -5.59 6.21
C ASP A 302 -10.36 -5.97 6.13
N HIS A 303 -9.43 -5.17 6.67
CA HIS A 303 -7.99 -5.49 6.65
C HIS A 303 -7.68 -6.86 7.30
N GLY A 304 -8.32 -7.19 8.43
CA GLY A 304 -8.19 -8.50 9.07
C GLY A 304 -8.73 -9.66 8.22
N ASN A 305 -9.79 -9.42 7.43
CA ASN A 305 -10.31 -10.40 6.48
C ASN A 305 -9.33 -10.65 5.32
N VAL A 306 -8.59 -9.63 4.89
CA VAL A 306 -7.54 -9.78 3.88
C VAL A 306 -6.39 -10.63 4.41
N GLN A 307 -5.92 -10.38 5.64
CA GLN A 307 -4.87 -11.21 6.26
C GLN A 307 -5.25 -12.69 6.30
N ARG A 308 -6.54 -13.00 6.44
CA ARG A 308 -7.09 -14.35 6.52
C ARG A 308 -7.75 -14.83 5.22
N ALA A 309 -7.50 -14.17 4.09
CA ALA A 309 -8.25 -14.39 2.86
C ALA A 309 -8.27 -15.87 2.40
N LEU A 310 -7.15 -16.59 2.58
CA LEU A 310 -7.02 -17.99 2.20
C LEU A 310 -7.91 -18.93 3.04
N GLU A 311 -8.29 -18.53 4.26
CA GLU A 311 -9.18 -19.28 5.15
C GLU A 311 -10.66 -19.05 4.84
N LEU A 312 -10.99 -18.03 4.05
CA LEU A 312 -12.36 -17.63 3.81
C LEU A 312 -13.09 -18.61 2.90
N ARG A 313 -14.38 -18.81 3.18
CA ARG A 313 -15.29 -19.57 2.31
C ARG A 313 -15.54 -18.79 1.00
N PRO A 314 -15.86 -19.46 -0.12
CA PRO A 314 -16.05 -18.80 -1.41
C PRO A 314 -17.13 -17.70 -1.37
N GLY A 315 -18.25 -17.96 -0.70
CA GLY A 315 -19.29 -16.95 -0.49
C GLY A 315 -18.78 -15.74 0.30
N THR A 316 -17.97 -15.96 1.34
CA THR A 316 -17.38 -14.88 2.16
C THR A 316 -16.35 -14.07 1.37
N LEU A 317 -15.60 -14.69 0.45
CA LEU A 317 -14.74 -13.98 -0.50
C LEU A 317 -15.56 -13.07 -1.42
N VAL A 318 -16.67 -13.57 -1.96
CA VAL A 318 -17.57 -12.75 -2.80
C VAL A 318 -18.19 -11.61 -1.99
N GLU A 319 -18.63 -11.85 -0.75
CA GLU A 319 -19.15 -10.79 0.14
C GLU A 319 -18.10 -9.69 0.39
N LEU A 320 -16.83 -10.08 0.63
CA LEU A 320 -15.73 -9.13 0.77
C LEU A 320 -15.56 -8.29 -0.50
N LEU A 321 -15.49 -8.94 -1.68
CA LEU A 321 -15.34 -8.27 -2.98
C LEU A 321 -16.51 -7.31 -3.27
N GLU A 322 -17.74 -7.66 -2.88
CA GLU A 322 -18.90 -6.78 -3.00
C GLU A 322 -18.83 -5.60 -2.02
N ARG A 323 -18.44 -5.83 -0.75
CA ARG A 323 -18.32 -4.76 0.26
C ARG A 323 -17.30 -3.70 -0.11
N VAL A 324 -16.17 -4.10 -0.70
CA VAL A 324 -15.12 -3.17 -1.15
C VAL A 324 -15.38 -2.62 -2.56
N ASP A 325 -16.46 -3.09 -3.21
CA ASP A 325 -16.90 -2.69 -4.54
C ASP A 325 -15.94 -3.06 -5.68
N ALA A 326 -15.22 -4.17 -5.52
CA ALA A 326 -14.17 -4.61 -6.44
C ALA A 326 -14.67 -4.80 -7.88
N PHE A 327 -15.94 -5.19 -8.06
CA PHE A 327 -16.54 -5.41 -9.38
C PHE A 327 -16.77 -4.14 -10.18
N ARG A 328 -17.00 -2.98 -9.53
CA ARG A 328 -17.29 -1.71 -10.20
C ARG A 328 -16.13 -0.72 -10.14
N ARG A 329 -15.22 -0.87 -9.16
CA ARG A 329 -14.11 0.03 -8.89
C ARG A 329 -12.80 -0.76 -8.73
N PRO A 330 -12.28 -1.38 -9.81
CA PRO A 330 -11.08 -2.21 -9.74
C PRO A 330 -9.84 -1.44 -9.24
N ASP A 331 -9.67 -0.18 -9.64
CA ASP A 331 -8.55 0.65 -9.17
C ASP A 331 -8.61 0.90 -7.65
N ARG A 332 -9.81 1.14 -7.10
CA ARG A 332 -10.00 1.31 -5.65
C ARG A 332 -9.79 -0.01 -4.89
N PHE A 333 -10.10 -1.15 -5.51
CA PHE A 333 -9.79 -2.45 -4.94
C PHE A 333 -8.28 -2.68 -4.87
N GLU A 334 -7.53 -2.24 -5.88
CA GLU A 334 -6.07 -2.28 -5.83
C GLU A 334 -5.52 -1.39 -4.71
N GLU A 335 -6.01 -0.16 -4.56
CA GLU A 335 -5.67 0.72 -3.43
C GLU A 335 -6.02 0.09 -2.06
N PHE A 336 -7.14 -0.62 -1.97
CA PHE A 336 -7.54 -1.36 -0.77
C PHE A 336 -6.54 -2.48 -0.43
N LEU A 337 -6.11 -3.26 -1.44
CA LEU A 337 -5.09 -4.30 -1.25
C LEU A 337 -3.74 -3.69 -0.85
N GLN A 338 -3.34 -2.57 -1.45
CA GLN A 338 -2.12 -1.85 -1.11
C GLN A 338 -2.13 -1.39 0.35
N ALA A 339 -3.24 -0.82 0.85
CA ALA A 339 -3.35 -0.41 2.25
C ALA A 339 -3.28 -1.61 3.22
N CYS A 340 -3.91 -2.74 2.88
CA CYS A 340 -3.81 -3.97 3.68
C CYS A 340 -2.40 -4.57 3.66
N GLU A 341 -1.69 -4.44 2.54
CA GLU A 341 -0.28 -4.82 2.47
C GLU A 341 0.60 -3.90 3.31
N CYS A 342 0.31 -2.59 3.39
CA CYS A 342 1.01 -1.68 4.31
C CYS A 342 0.90 -2.17 5.76
N ASP A 343 -0.29 -2.58 6.21
CA ASP A 343 -0.50 -3.13 7.56
C ASP A 343 0.31 -4.42 7.79
N PHE A 344 0.35 -5.33 6.82
CA PHE A 344 1.15 -6.55 6.93
C PHE A 344 2.66 -6.27 6.96
N ARG A 345 3.14 -5.35 6.11
CA ARG A 345 4.56 -5.07 5.86
C ARG A 345 5.17 -4.08 6.83
N GLY A 346 4.36 -3.18 7.40
CA GLY A 346 4.76 -2.11 8.30
C GLY A 346 5.10 -2.60 9.69
N ARG A 347 5.88 -3.69 9.81
CA ARG A 347 6.26 -4.33 11.06
C ARG A 347 7.71 -4.82 10.94
N PRO A 348 8.51 -4.77 12.01
CA PRO A 348 9.90 -5.22 11.95
C PRO A 348 10.00 -6.69 11.50
N GLY A 349 10.75 -6.96 10.43
CA GLY A 349 10.99 -8.31 9.92
C GLY A 349 9.87 -8.88 9.04
N TYR A 350 8.90 -8.07 8.62
CA TYR A 350 7.82 -8.45 7.70
C TYR A 350 7.98 -7.89 6.28
N GLU A 351 8.96 -7.01 6.07
CA GLU A 351 9.16 -6.29 4.81
C GLU A 351 9.33 -7.23 3.62
N GLY A 352 9.94 -8.40 3.81
CA GLY A 352 10.15 -9.43 2.78
C GLY A 352 9.31 -10.71 2.93
N LYS A 353 8.47 -10.84 3.97
CA LYS A 353 7.69 -12.07 4.20
C LYS A 353 6.67 -12.34 3.09
N PRO A 354 6.39 -13.58 2.68
CA PRO A 354 5.34 -13.85 1.72
C PRO A 354 3.97 -13.33 2.22
N PHE A 355 3.25 -12.61 1.35
CA PHE A 355 1.88 -12.17 1.60
C PHE A 355 1.00 -12.58 0.40
N PRO A 356 0.49 -13.83 0.38
CA PRO A 356 -0.23 -14.35 -0.79
C PRO A 356 -1.64 -13.79 -0.95
N ALA A 357 -2.20 -13.18 0.11
CA ALA A 357 -3.60 -12.75 0.15
C ALA A 357 -4.01 -11.79 -0.97
N PRO A 358 -3.23 -10.74 -1.35
CA PRO A 358 -3.60 -9.87 -2.45
C PRO A 358 -3.70 -10.61 -3.79
N ALA A 359 -2.74 -11.49 -4.10
CA ALA A 359 -2.77 -12.29 -5.33
C ALA A 359 -3.99 -13.24 -5.34
N TYR A 360 -4.23 -13.92 -4.22
CA TYR A 360 -5.38 -14.81 -4.05
C TYR A 360 -6.73 -14.07 -4.23
N LEU A 361 -6.87 -12.87 -3.67
CA LEU A 361 -8.09 -12.06 -3.82
C LEU A 361 -8.28 -11.53 -5.25
N ARG A 362 -7.21 -11.19 -5.97
CA ARG A 362 -7.28 -10.83 -7.40
C ARG A 362 -7.74 -12.01 -8.25
N GLN A 363 -7.23 -13.22 -7.99
CA GLN A 363 -7.65 -14.44 -8.68
C GLN A 363 -9.11 -14.79 -8.37
N ALA A 364 -9.54 -14.66 -7.10
CA ALA A 364 -10.94 -14.84 -6.71
C ALA A 364 -11.86 -13.83 -7.41
N LEU A 365 -11.44 -12.56 -7.52
CA LEU A 365 -12.18 -11.54 -8.28
C LEU A 365 -12.30 -11.91 -9.75
N GLN A 366 -11.21 -12.32 -10.39
CA GLN A 366 -11.19 -12.74 -11.78
C GLN A 366 -12.16 -13.92 -12.01
N ALA A 367 -12.13 -14.93 -11.15
CA ALA A 367 -13.08 -16.05 -11.20
C ALA A 367 -14.53 -15.59 -11.03
N ALA A 368 -14.80 -14.67 -10.10
CA ALA A 368 -16.11 -14.10 -9.88
C ALA A 368 -16.55 -13.12 -11.00
N GLN A 369 -15.67 -12.71 -11.91
CA GLN A 369 -16.00 -11.84 -13.04
C GLN A 369 -16.35 -12.62 -14.32
N THR A 370 -16.07 -13.93 -14.38
CA THR A 370 -16.40 -14.75 -15.56
C THR A 370 -17.89 -15.07 -15.70
N ILE A 371 -18.73 -14.56 -14.79
CA ILE A 371 -20.17 -14.82 -14.78
C ILE A 371 -20.84 -14.03 -15.92
N ASP A 372 -21.82 -14.64 -16.59
CA ASP A 372 -22.78 -13.90 -17.41
C ASP A 372 -23.93 -13.39 -16.53
N ALA A 373 -23.74 -12.22 -15.92
CA ALA A 373 -24.73 -11.63 -15.02
C ALA A 373 -26.07 -11.35 -15.71
N ALA A 374 -26.05 -11.05 -17.02
CA ALA A 374 -27.24 -10.79 -17.79
C ALA A 374 -28.05 -12.07 -18.04
N ALA A 375 -27.39 -13.20 -18.34
CA ALA A 375 -28.05 -14.50 -18.44
C ALA A 375 -28.67 -14.91 -17.11
N VAL A 376 -27.92 -14.80 -16.01
CA VAL A 376 -28.44 -15.13 -14.66
C VAL A 376 -29.67 -14.27 -14.33
N ALA A 377 -29.60 -12.97 -14.60
CA ALA A 377 -30.71 -12.04 -14.35
C ALA A 377 -31.97 -12.33 -15.19
N ARG A 378 -31.82 -12.80 -16.44
CA ARG A 378 -32.96 -13.19 -17.30
C ARG A 378 -33.70 -14.42 -16.79
N THR A 379 -33.00 -15.33 -16.12
CA THR A 379 -33.56 -16.60 -15.64
C THR A 379 -34.02 -16.55 -14.18
N ALA A 380 -33.58 -15.54 -13.42
CA ALA A 380 -33.92 -15.39 -12.01
C ALA A 380 -35.26 -14.68 -11.82
N ASP A 381 -35.93 -14.99 -10.70
CA ASP A 381 -37.03 -14.17 -10.20
C ASP A 381 -36.55 -12.71 -10.04
N PRO A 382 -37.26 -11.70 -10.60
CA PRO A 382 -36.92 -10.29 -10.45
C PRO A 382 -36.63 -9.85 -9.02
N ALA A 383 -37.31 -10.41 -8.02
CA ALA A 383 -37.10 -10.07 -6.60
C ALA A 383 -35.78 -10.64 -6.03
N ARG A 384 -35.18 -11.64 -6.69
CA ARG A 384 -34.00 -12.38 -6.21
C ARG A 384 -32.80 -12.31 -7.15
N ILE A 385 -32.81 -11.42 -8.15
CA ILE A 385 -31.70 -11.26 -9.10
C ILE A 385 -30.35 -11.06 -8.38
N ARG A 386 -30.31 -10.21 -7.35
CA ARG A 386 -29.07 -9.93 -6.59
C ARG A 386 -28.53 -11.20 -5.92
N GLU A 387 -29.41 -11.98 -5.30
CA GLU A 387 -29.05 -13.23 -4.64
C GLU A 387 -28.59 -14.28 -5.64
N ALA A 388 -29.28 -14.40 -6.78
CA ALA A 388 -28.89 -15.31 -7.85
C ALA A 388 -27.50 -14.99 -8.43
N ILE A 389 -27.21 -13.70 -8.66
CA ILE A 389 -25.88 -13.24 -9.10
C ILE A 389 -24.82 -13.56 -8.04
N PHE A 390 -25.11 -13.32 -6.77
CA PHE A 390 -24.21 -13.65 -5.66
C PHE A 390 -23.89 -15.15 -5.62
N GLN A 391 -24.91 -16.01 -5.68
CA GLN A 391 -24.73 -17.46 -5.66
C GLN A 391 -23.94 -17.97 -6.87
N ALA A 392 -24.21 -17.44 -8.06
CA ALA A 392 -23.44 -17.78 -9.26
C ALA A 392 -21.96 -17.40 -9.13
N ARG A 393 -21.65 -16.21 -8.60
CA ARG A 393 -20.26 -15.81 -8.29
C ARG A 393 -19.62 -16.75 -7.28
N ALA A 394 -20.31 -17.04 -6.18
CA ALA A 394 -19.79 -17.90 -5.12
C ALA A 394 -19.47 -19.32 -5.64
N GLN A 395 -20.30 -19.86 -6.54
CA GLN A 395 -20.05 -21.13 -7.22
C GLN A 395 -18.82 -21.09 -8.13
N LEU A 396 -18.62 -20.00 -8.89
CA LEU A 396 -17.44 -19.84 -9.74
C LEU A 396 -16.15 -19.70 -8.93
N VAL A 397 -16.18 -18.96 -7.83
CA VAL A 397 -15.05 -18.88 -6.88
C VAL A 397 -14.80 -20.24 -6.22
N ALA A 398 -15.85 -20.97 -5.82
CA ALA A 398 -15.70 -22.32 -5.29
C ALA A 398 -15.04 -23.24 -6.31
N ALA A 399 -15.53 -23.27 -7.55
CA ALA A 399 -14.95 -24.07 -8.63
C ALA A 399 -13.50 -23.66 -8.94
N TRP A 400 -13.17 -22.36 -8.92
CA TRP A 400 -11.78 -21.90 -9.07
C TRP A 400 -10.88 -22.39 -7.93
N ARG A 401 -11.34 -22.31 -6.69
CA ARG A 401 -10.58 -22.76 -5.52
C ARG A 401 -10.41 -24.28 -5.49
N ASP A 402 -11.47 -25.02 -5.79
CA ASP A 402 -11.49 -26.49 -5.75
C ASP A 402 -10.72 -27.10 -6.93
N ARG A 403 -10.47 -26.33 -8.01
CA ARG A 403 -9.56 -26.75 -9.09
C ARG A 403 -8.13 -26.99 -8.57
N GLY A 404 -7.71 -26.29 -7.51
CA GLY A 404 -6.36 -26.36 -6.92
C GLY A 404 -5.24 -26.06 -7.92
N GLU A 405 -4.05 -25.73 -7.44
CA GLU A 405 -2.88 -25.77 -8.31
C GLU A 405 -2.54 -27.23 -8.62
N PRO A 406 -2.20 -27.56 -9.88
CA PRO A 406 -1.63 -28.86 -10.20
C PRO A 406 -0.41 -29.12 -9.30
N SER A 407 -0.36 -30.29 -8.69
CA SER A 407 0.72 -30.65 -7.78
C SER A 407 1.08 -32.12 -7.91
N TRP A 408 2.29 -32.46 -7.51
CA TRP A 408 2.80 -33.82 -7.53
C TRP A 408 3.40 -34.19 -6.18
N ALA A 409 3.46 -35.49 -5.88
CA ALA A 409 4.05 -36.01 -4.65
C ALA A 409 4.63 -37.41 -4.87
N HIS A 410 5.61 -37.77 -4.05
CA HIS A 410 6.01 -39.17 -3.86
C HIS A 410 5.24 -39.79 -2.69
N PHE A 411 5.12 -41.12 -2.70
CA PHE A 411 4.62 -41.87 -1.55
C PHE A 411 5.47 -43.13 -1.33
N PRO A 412 5.64 -43.56 -0.06
CA PRO A 412 6.54 -44.66 0.26
C PRO A 412 6.01 -45.99 -0.27
N HIS A 413 6.89 -46.77 -0.89
CA HIS A 413 6.70 -48.17 -1.25
C HIS A 413 8.00 -48.93 -0.92
N GLN A 414 7.93 -50.17 -0.45
CA GLN A 414 9.06 -50.79 0.30
C GLN A 414 10.40 -50.80 -0.45
N ALA A 415 10.39 -51.19 -1.73
CA ALA A 415 11.60 -51.37 -2.54
C ALA A 415 11.73 -50.33 -3.69
N ASP A 416 10.66 -49.56 -3.93
CA ASP A 416 10.47 -48.74 -5.13
C ASP A 416 9.87 -47.37 -4.74
N MET A 417 9.60 -46.49 -5.71
CA MET A 417 9.02 -45.17 -5.43
C MET A 417 7.59 -45.03 -5.96
N GLY A 418 6.66 -44.61 -5.11
CA GLY A 418 5.34 -44.20 -5.54
C GLY A 418 5.36 -42.79 -6.13
N VAL A 419 4.77 -42.60 -7.32
CA VAL A 419 4.61 -41.29 -7.97
C VAL A 419 3.13 -40.93 -8.06
N ARG A 420 2.80 -39.68 -7.76
CA ARG A 420 1.43 -39.17 -7.75
C ARG A 420 1.36 -37.80 -8.39
N GLY A 421 0.46 -37.64 -9.36
CA GLY A 421 0.04 -36.37 -9.91
C GLY A 421 -1.41 -36.03 -9.52
N ILE A 422 -1.65 -34.77 -9.22
CA ILE A 422 -2.96 -34.22 -8.89
C ILE A 422 -3.19 -32.99 -9.77
N GLY A 423 -4.32 -32.94 -10.47
CA GLY A 423 -4.62 -31.82 -11.36
C GLY A 423 -6.11 -31.54 -11.53
N PRO A 424 -6.49 -30.34 -11.99
CA PRO A 424 -7.88 -29.98 -12.25
C PRO A 424 -8.49 -30.77 -13.43
N THR A 425 -7.66 -31.28 -14.33
CA THR A 425 -8.02 -32.11 -15.48
C THR A 425 -7.23 -33.43 -15.44
N LEU A 426 -7.70 -34.44 -16.16
CA LEU A 426 -6.99 -35.72 -16.28
C LEU A 426 -5.61 -35.53 -16.91
N ALA A 427 -5.52 -34.67 -17.95
CA ALA A 427 -4.26 -34.26 -18.57
C ALA A 427 -3.29 -33.62 -17.56
N ALA A 428 -3.77 -32.67 -16.75
CA ALA A 428 -2.93 -32.03 -15.74
C ALA A 428 -2.45 -33.04 -14.68
N ALA A 429 -3.28 -34.01 -14.28
CA ALA A 429 -2.83 -35.06 -13.37
C ALA A 429 -1.73 -35.94 -13.99
N PHE A 430 -1.77 -36.20 -15.31
CA PHE A 430 -0.74 -36.96 -16.03
C PHE A 430 0.57 -36.18 -16.19
N GLU A 431 0.49 -34.86 -16.44
CA GLU A 431 1.65 -33.97 -16.45
C GLU A 431 2.34 -33.95 -15.07
N GLN A 432 1.56 -33.86 -14.00
CA GLN A 432 2.08 -33.88 -12.63
C GLN A 432 2.65 -35.24 -12.24
N ALA A 433 2.08 -36.35 -12.72
CA ALA A 433 2.65 -37.69 -12.50
C ALA A 433 4.01 -37.85 -13.21
N ALA A 434 4.16 -37.28 -14.41
CA ALA A 434 5.44 -37.23 -15.12
C ALA A 434 6.48 -36.34 -14.42
N LEU A 435 6.05 -35.22 -13.82
CA LEU A 435 6.91 -34.40 -12.96
C LEU A 435 7.34 -35.14 -11.70
N ALA A 436 6.43 -35.85 -11.02
CA ALA A 436 6.79 -36.72 -9.89
C ALA A 436 7.81 -37.79 -10.30
N MET A 437 7.65 -38.41 -11.47
CA MET A 437 8.62 -39.37 -12.00
C MET A 437 9.99 -38.73 -12.22
N THR A 438 10.04 -37.56 -12.83
CA THR A 438 11.29 -36.80 -13.00
C THR A 438 11.92 -36.49 -11.63
N ALA A 439 11.10 -36.14 -10.64
CA ALA A 439 11.52 -35.85 -9.28
C ALA A 439 12.14 -37.04 -8.54
N VAL A 440 11.91 -38.28 -9.00
CA VAL A 440 12.60 -39.47 -8.49
C VAL A 440 14.07 -39.48 -8.96
N VAL A 441 14.34 -38.97 -10.17
CA VAL A 441 15.69 -38.95 -10.78
C VAL A 441 16.48 -37.71 -10.37
N THR A 442 15.86 -36.53 -10.41
CA THR A 442 16.50 -35.23 -10.19
C THR A 442 15.48 -34.17 -9.75
N ASP A 443 15.92 -33.02 -9.24
CA ASP A 443 15.03 -31.86 -9.07
C ASP A 443 14.48 -31.40 -10.45
N PRO A 444 13.15 -31.48 -10.71
CA PRO A 444 12.59 -31.08 -11.99
C PRO A 444 12.88 -29.61 -12.35
N ALA A 445 13.05 -28.72 -11.36
CA ALA A 445 13.36 -27.31 -11.60
C ALA A 445 14.78 -27.11 -12.19
N SER A 446 15.66 -28.11 -12.04
CA SER A 446 17.00 -28.10 -12.63
C SER A 446 17.02 -28.45 -14.12
N VAL A 447 15.91 -29.01 -14.65
CA VAL A 447 15.80 -29.46 -16.04
C VAL A 447 15.26 -28.33 -16.93
N ALA A 448 16.09 -27.86 -17.86
CA ALA A 448 15.71 -26.82 -18.81
C ALA A 448 14.77 -27.37 -19.89
N ALA A 449 13.70 -26.64 -20.20
CA ALA A 449 12.77 -26.96 -21.28
C ALA A 449 13.32 -26.57 -22.68
N ALA A 450 14.47 -27.12 -23.07
CA ALA A 450 15.23 -26.67 -24.24
C ALA A 450 14.89 -27.41 -25.54
N GLN A 451 14.60 -28.71 -25.45
CA GLN A 451 14.31 -29.59 -26.59
C GLN A 451 12.97 -30.30 -26.38
N ALA A 452 12.12 -30.25 -27.41
CA ALA A 452 10.79 -30.87 -27.42
C ALA A 452 10.83 -32.28 -28.03
N VAL A 453 10.06 -33.20 -27.45
CA VAL A 453 9.83 -34.56 -27.96
C VAL A 453 8.34 -34.84 -27.93
N ASP A 454 7.79 -35.24 -29.08
CA ASP A 454 6.39 -35.62 -29.21
C ASP A 454 6.21 -37.11 -28.90
N ILE A 455 5.22 -37.41 -28.06
CA ILE A 455 4.92 -38.76 -27.57
C ILE A 455 3.42 -39.02 -27.79
N ARG A 456 3.12 -40.26 -28.19
CA ARG A 456 1.74 -40.71 -28.43
C ARG A 456 1.53 -42.07 -27.80
N CYS A 457 0.45 -42.19 -27.04
CA CYS A 457 0.04 -43.45 -26.38
C CYS A 457 -1.44 -43.71 -26.67
N GLU A 458 -1.83 -44.98 -26.73
CA GLU A 458 -3.23 -45.40 -26.87
C GLU A 458 -3.45 -46.64 -26.01
N ALA A 459 -4.42 -46.59 -25.10
CA ALA A 459 -4.72 -47.66 -24.17
C ALA A 459 -6.24 -47.74 -23.92
N PRO A 460 -6.78 -48.91 -23.52
CA PRO A 460 -8.22 -49.11 -23.45
C PRO A 460 -8.89 -48.40 -22.26
N ASP A 461 -8.11 -47.96 -21.25
CA ASP A 461 -8.58 -47.17 -20.11
C ASP A 461 -7.50 -46.21 -19.61
N ASN A 462 -7.89 -45.30 -18.70
CA ASN A 462 -7.01 -44.25 -18.19
C ASN A 462 -5.87 -44.78 -17.31
N GLU A 463 -6.06 -45.92 -16.63
CA GLU A 463 -5.03 -46.49 -15.75
C GLU A 463 -3.90 -47.08 -16.58
N LEU A 464 -4.23 -47.86 -17.61
CA LEU A 464 -3.26 -48.36 -18.57
C LEU A 464 -2.62 -47.22 -19.37
N LEU A 465 -3.39 -46.19 -19.73
CA LEU A 465 -2.87 -45.02 -20.45
C LEU A 465 -1.82 -44.26 -19.63
N LEU A 466 -1.99 -44.18 -18.30
CA LEU A 466 -0.98 -43.58 -17.41
C LEU A 466 0.33 -44.36 -17.42
N VAL A 467 0.25 -45.70 -17.34
CA VAL A 467 1.44 -46.57 -17.35
C VAL A 467 2.16 -46.47 -18.69
N ASP A 468 1.43 -46.50 -19.80
CA ASP A 468 2.01 -46.37 -21.14
C ASP A 468 2.65 -44.99 -21.35
N TRP A 469 2.02 -43.93 -20.85
CA TRP A 469 2.56 -42.57 -20.87
C TRP A 469 3.90 -42.46 -20.14
N LEU A 470 3.97 -42.94 -18.90
CA LEU A 470 5.19 -42.87 -18.09
C LEU A 470 6.30 -43.77 -18.67
N ASN A 471 5.96 -44.97 -19.17
CA ASN A 471 6.93 -45.86 -19.81
C ASN A 471 7.44 -45.30 -21.15
N ALA A 472 6.60 -44.61 -21.93
CA ALA A 472 7.05 -43.92 -23.14
C ALA A 472 8.06 -42.81 -22.81
N LEU A 473 7.83 -42.05 -21.73
CA LEU A 473 8.79 -41.06 -21.25
C LEU A 473 10.11 -41.69 -20.81
N ILE A 474 10.08 -42.79 -20.04
CA ILE A 474 11.27 -43.53 -19.61
C ILE A 474 12.08 -44.01 -20.83
N LEU A 475 11.38 -44.55 -21.84
CA LEU A 475 12.00 -44.97 -23.10
C LEU A 475 12.70 -43.80 -23.81
N GLU A 476 12.04 -42.65 -23.93
CA GLU A 476 12.62 -41.47 -24.58
C GLU A 476 13.80 -40.89 -23.78
N MET A 477 13.72 -40.89 -22.44
CA MET A 477 14.82 -40.48 -21.56
C MET A 477 16.05 -41.37 -21.79
N ALA A 478 15.87 -42.69 -21.83
CA ALA A 478 16.93 -43.66 -22.06
C ALA A 478 17.50 -43.57 -23.48
N ALA A 479 16.65 -43.54 -24.50
CA ALA A 479 17.06 -43.54 -25.90
C ALA A 479 17.80 -42.25 -26.31
N ARG A 480 17.43 -41.11 -25.72
CA ARG A 480 18.02 -39.80 -26.05
C ARG A 480 19.08 -39.33 -25.06
N HIS A 481 19.26 -40.05 -23.95
CA HIS A 481 20.04 -39.58 -22.81
C HIS A 481 19.61 -38.18 -22.34
N MET A 482 18.29 -38.00 -22.16
CA MET A 482 17.66 -36.73 -21.78
C MET A 482 16.83 -36.85 -20.51
N LEU A 483 16.59 -35.72 -19.84
CA LEU A 483 15.59 -35.57 -18.78
C LEU A 483 14.56 -34.55 -19.22
N PHE A 484 13.30 -34.73 -18.83
CA PHE A 484 12.19 -33.85 -19.15
C PHE A 484 11.67 -33.14 -17.90
N GLY A 485 11.49 -31.82 -17.94
CA GLY A 485 11.06 -31.00 -16.80
C GLY A 485 9.73 -30.27 -17.03
N ARG A 486 9.14 -30.43 -18.20
CA ARG A 486 7.87 -29.81 -18.58
C ARG A 486 7.12 -30.70 -19.55
N PHE A 487 5.80 -30.76 -19.40
CA PHE A 487 4.90 -31.59 -20.18
C PHE A 487 3.68 -30.77 -20.58
N ASP A 488 3.10 -31.09 -21.74
CA ASP A 488 1.80 -30.61 -22.21
C ASP A 488 1.07 -31.83 -22.76
N VAL A 489 -0.04 -32.20 -22.12
CA VAL A 489 -0.76 -33.44 -22.41
C VAL A 489 -2.16 -33.12 -22.92
N ALA A 490 -2.51 -33.69 -24.08
CA ALA A 490 -3.84 -33.67 -24.64
C ALA A 490 -4.42 -35.08 -24.69
N LEU A 491 -5.69 -35.23 -24.30
CA LEU A 491 -6.41 -36.50 -24.26
C LEU A 491 -7.64 -36.44 -25.16
N ASP A 492 -7.80 -37.45 -26.02
CA ASP A 492 -8.98 -37.66 -26.85
C ASP A 492 -9.44 -39.12 -26.73
N GLY A 493 -10.37 -39.37 -25.79
CA GLY A 493 -10.82 -40.70 -25.45
C GLY A 493 -9.66 -41.61 -24.98
N PRO A 494 -9.37 -42.74 -25.65
CA PRO A 494 -8.29 -43.65 -25.29
C PRO A 494 -6.90 -43.19 -25.74
N ARG A 495 -6.78 -42.03 -26.40
CA ARG A 495 -5.54 -41.55 -27.00
C ARG A 495 -4.95 -40.38 -26.22
N LEU A 496 -3.63 -40.44 -26.05
CA LEU A 496 -2.81 -39.39 -25.48
C LEU A 496 -1.86 -38.85 -26.53
N HIS A 497 -1.83 -37.53 -26.66
CA HIS A 497 -0.84 -36.79 -27.42
C HIS A 497 -0.14 -35.84 -26.46
N ALA A 498 1.19 -35.92 -26.37
CA ALA A 498 1.93 -35.07 -25.47
C ALA A 498 3.21 -34.55 -26.11
N THR A 499 3.62 -33.37 -25.67
CA THR A 499 4.95 -32.83 -25.96
C THR A 499 5.69 -32.74 -24.62
N ALA A 500 6.87 -33.35 -24.54
CA ALA A 500 7.76 -33.31 -23.38
C ALA A 500 8.96 -32.41 -23.70
N TRP A 501 9.29 -31.47 -22.82
CA TRP A 501 10.46 -30.58 -22.98
C TRP A 501 11.53 -30.89 -21.95
N GLY A 502 12.77 -30.94 -22.43
CA GLY A 502 13.90 -31.37 -21.64
C GLY A 502 15.24 -30.94 -22.20
N GLU A 503 16.30 -31.48 -21.61
CA GLU A 503 17.68 -31.29 -22.04
C GLU A 503 18.47 -32.59 -21.89
N ALA A 504 19.65 -32.67 -22.52
CA ALA A 504 20.56 -33.78 -22.35
C ALA A 504 21.04 -33.87 -20.89
N VAL A 505 21.23 -35.10 -20.41
CA VAL A 505 21.69 -35.37 -19.03
C VAL A 505 23.06 -34.74 -18.78
N ASP A 506 23.14 -33.86 -17.78
CA ASP A 506 24.39 -33.30 -17.24
C ASP A 506 24.54 -33.76 -15.78
N ARG A 507 25.50 -34.66 -15.54
CA ARG A 507 25.76 -35.24 -14.21
C ARG A 507 26.15 -34.22 -13.15
N ARG A 508 26.73 -33.08 -13.52
CA ARG A 508 27.11 -32.02 -12.57
C ARG A 508 25.90 -31.17 -12.18
N LYS A 509 25.02 -30.91 -13.14
CA LYS A 509 23.81 -30.10 -12.95
C LYS A 509 22.71 -30.88 -12.26
N HIS A 510 22.39 -32.07 -12.76
CA HIS A 510 21.18 -32.81 -12.39
C HIS A 510 21.35 -33.72 -11.17
N GLN A 511 22.57 -34.02 -10.72
CA GLN A 511 22.80 -34.82 -9.49
C GLN A 511 21.91 -36.08 -9.39
N LEU A 512 21.97 -36.93 -10.41
CA LEU A 512 21.05 -38.07 -10.58
C LEU A 512 21.02 -38.97 -9.33
N ALA A 513 19.84 -39.16 -8.76
CA ALA A 513 19.64 -39.94 -7.55
C ALA A 513 19.56 -41.45 -7.84
N VAL A 514 18.67 -41.85 -8.77
CA VAL A 514 18.41 -43.25 -9.16
C VAL A 514 18.01 -43.34 -10.64
N GLU A 515 18.01 -44.55 -11.20
CA GLU A 515 17.58 -44.82 -12.58
C GLU A 515 16.23 -45.53 -12.56
N ILE A 516 15.22 -44.98 -13.24
CA ILE A 516 13.89 -45.59 -13.31
C ILE A 516 13.87 -46.62 -14.44
N LYS A 517 13.53 -47.87 -14.13
CA LYS A 517 13.41 -48.97 -15.10
C LYS A 517 12.05 -49.05 -15.77
N GLY A 518 10.98 -48.63 -15.09
CA GLY A 518 9.62 -48.69 -15.61
C GLY A 518 8.55 -48.24 -14.63
N ALA A 519 7.42 -47.76 -15.14
CA ALA A 519 6.18 -47.62 -14.39
C ALA A 519 5.43 -48.97 -14.32
N THR A 520 4.93 -49.31 -13.14
CA THR A 520 4.30 -50.61 -12.84
C THR A 520 2.81 -50.50 -12.61
N TYR A 521 2.10 -51.63 -12.56
CA TYR A 521 0.69 -51.70 -12.21
C TYR A 521 0.42 -51.67 -10.69
N THR A 522 1.46 -51.52 -9.86
CA THR A 522 1.36 -51.50 -8.40
C THR A 522 0.85 -50.15 -7.91
N GLU A 523 -0.14 -50.15 -7.01
CA GLU A 523 -0.84 -48.95 -6.51
C GLU A 523 -1.37 -48.06 -7.65
N LEU A 524 -1.61 -48.65 -8.82
CA LEU A 524 -2.13 -47.96 -10.00
C LEU A 524 -3.54 -47.47 -9.70
N LYS A 525 -3.74 -46.16 -9.86
CA LYS A 525 -5.05 -45.55 -9.67
C LYS A 525 -5.19 -44.27 -10.48
N VAL A 526 -6.26 -44.21 -11.27
CA VAL A 526 -6.67 -42.97 -11.95
C VAL A 526 -8.13 -42.67 -11.64
N ALA A 527 -8.38 -41.64 -10.82
CA ALA A 527 -9.73 -41.36 -10.32
C ALA A 527 -9.95 -39.89 -10.00
N ARG A 528 -11.22 -39.46 -9.98
CA ARG A 528 -11.60 -38.18 -9.37
C ARG A 528 -11.56 -38.29 -7.84
N THR A 529 -10.94 -37.31 -7.20
CA THR A 529 -10.89 -37.18 -5.74
C THR A 529 -12.21 -36.60 -5.21
N GLY A 530 -12.41 -36.69 -3.89
CA GLY A 530 -13.54 -36.03 -3.23
C GLY A 530 -13.52 -34.49 -3.32
N SER A 531 -12.37 -33.89 -3.69
CA SER A 531 -12.21 -32.46 -3.97
C SER A 531 -12.52 -32.08 -5.42
N GLY A 532 -12.88 -33.04 -6.29
CA GLY A 532 -13.18 -32.80 -7.70
C GLY A 532 -11.98 -32.77 -8.65
N GLN A 533 -10.75 -32.83 -8.12
CA GLN A 533 -9.50 -32.97 -8.86
C GLN A 533 -9.33 -34.40 -9.41
N TRP A 534 -8.44 -34.57 -10.38
CA TRP A 534 -7.98 -35.87 -10.85
C TRP A 534 -6.73 -36.29 -10.10
N LEU A 535 -6.69 -37.55 -9.69
CA LEU A 535 -5.55 -38.25 -9.13
C LEU A 535 -5.05 -39.25 -10.17
N ALA A 536 -3.75 -39.25 -10.45
CA ALA A 536 -3.05 -40.25 -11.24
C ALA A 536 -1.84 -40.74 -10.45
N GLN A 537 -1.78 -42.04 -10.13
CA GLN A 537 -0.65 -42.61 -9.38
C GLN A 537 -0.30 -44.02 -9.82
N CYS A 538 0.97 -44.39 -9.63
CA CYS A 538 1.50 -45.75 -9.72
C CYS A 538 2.84 -45.82 -8.97
N VAL A 539 3.42 -47.02 -8.88
CA VAL A 539 4.81 -47.22 -8.42
C VAL A 539 5.74 -47.34 -9.63
N VAL A 540 6.91 -46.70 -9.55
CA VAL A 540 8.00 -46.80 -10.51
C VAL A 540 9.15 -47.62 -9.94
N ASP A 541 9.66 -48.58 -10.72
CA ASP A 541 10.82 -49.44 -10.42
C ASP A 541 12.11 -48.64 -10.58
N VAL A 542 12.94 -48.58 -9.52
CA VAL A 542 14.17 -47.74 -9.44
C VAL A 542 15.45 -48.52 -9.16
#